data_AF-A0A945S5U0-F1
#
_entry.id   AF-A0A945S5U0-F1
#
_cell.length_a   1.000
_cell.length_b   1.000
_cell.length_c   1.000
_cell.angle_alpha   90.00
_cell.angle_beta   90.00
_cell.angle_gamma   90.00
#
_symmetry.space_group_name_H-M   'P 1'
#
loop_
_entity.id
_entity.type
_entity.pdbx_description
1 polymer ?
#
loop_
_entity_poly.entity_id
_entity_poly.type
_entity_poly.pdbx_seq_one_letter_code
_entity_poly.pdbx_strand_id
1 'polypeptide(L)' 'MTHRPKMAAPGAPWRWQSSPDHFSVEHACSLLSYTDMTVSEVSDDTGFFSIHSFSRAFGQAMGMSPRAYRGSG' A
#
# COMPACT_ATOMS: atom_id res chain seq x y z
N MET A 1 -11.62 -4.44 27.04
CA MET A 1 -11.58 -3.14 26.33
C MET A 1 -11.45 -3.42 24.85
N THR A 2 -12.58 -3.33 24.17
CA THR A 2 -12.78 -3.82 22.80
C THR A 2 -12.55 -2.67 21.82
N HIS A 3 -11.40 -2.64 21.13
CA HIS A 3 -11.23 -1.83 19.92
C HIS A 3 -11.27 -2.76 18.71
N ARG A 4 -12.48 -2.99 18.20
CA ARG A 4 -12.71 -3.58 16.88
C ARG A 4 -12.21 -2.60 15.80
N PRO A 5 -11.33 -3.00 14.87
CA PRO A 5 -11.26 -2.31 13.59
C PRO A 5 -12.53 -2.62 12.79
N LYS A 6 -13.13 -1.58 12.21
CA LYS A 6 -14.27 -1.66 11.29
C LYS A 6 -13.80 -2.36 10.01
N MET A 7 -14.52 -3.42 9.64
CA MET A 7 -14.47 -4.18 8.38
C MET A 7 -13.10 -4.65 7.86
N ALA A 8 -12.73 -5.89 8.22
CA ALA A 8 -11.90 -6.74 7.37
C ALA A 8 -12.79 -7.77 6.69
N ALA A 9 -12.87 -7.70 5.36
CA ALA A 9 -13.54 -8.65 4.48
C ALA A 9 -12.88 -10.05 4.55
N PRO A 10 -13.57 -11.13 4.16
CA PRO A 10 -12.96 -12.46 4.04
C PRO A 10 -11.81 -12.41 3.03
N GLY A 11 -10.58 -12.67 3.52
CA GLY A 11 -9.30 -12.31 2.88
C GLY A 11 -8.29 -11.71 3.86
N ALA A 12 -8.78 -11.28 5.02
CA ALA A 12 -8.11 -10.96 6.29
C ALA A 12 -6.89 -10.01 6.26
N PRO A 13 -6.86 -9.07 7.22
CA PRO A 13 -6.24 -7.76 7.06
C PRO A 13 -4.75 -7.78 7.38
N TRP A 14 -4.02 -6.86 6.75
CA TRP A 14 -2.58 -6.61 6.83
C TRP A 14 -2.06 -6.35 8.25
N ARG A 15 -2.11 -7.36 9.12
CA ARG A 15 -1.46 -7.34 10.41
C ARG A 15 0.00 -7.72 10.13
N TRP A 16 0.79 -6.77 9.62
CA TRP A 16 2.26 -6.86 9.67
C TRP A 16 2.71 -6.84 11.13
N GLN A 17 2.34 -7.88 11.88
CA GLN A 17 2.86 -8.13 13.21
C GLN A 17 4.21 -8.83 12.95
N SER A 18 5.28 -8.03 12.85
CA SER A 18 6.71 -8.41 12.88
C SER A 18 7.55 -8.17 11.62
N SER A 19 7.26 -7.18 10.76
CA SER A 19 8.24 -6.74 9.75
C SER A 19 8.49 -5.23 9.82
N PRO A 20 9.76 -4.79 9.78
CA PRO A 20 10.18 -3.43 10.16
C PRO A 20 9.86 -2.33 9.14
N ASP A 21 9.27 -2.68 8.00
CA ASP A 21 8.78 -1.75 6.99
C ASP A 21 7.28 -1.50 7.21
N HIS A 22 6.92 -0.35 7.81
CA HIS A 22 5.55 0.08 8.08
C HIS A 22 4.78 0.42 6.78
N PHE A 23 4.58 -0.55 5.90
CA PHE A 23 3.86 -0.34 4.66
C PHE A 23 2.34 -0.28 4.88
N SER A 24 1.73 0.86 4.54
CA SER A 24 0.27 1.00 4.43
C SER A 24 -0.15 1.16 2.97
N VAL A 25 -0.82 0.13 2.44
CA VAL A 25 -1.40 0.12 1.10
C VAL A 25 -2.42 1.24 0.93
N GLU A 26 -3.23 1.51 1.97
CA GLU A 26 -4.20 2.61 1.98
C GLU A 26 -3.55 3.99 1.80
N HIS A 27 -2.38 4.19 2.43
CA HIS A 27 -1.62 5.43 2.30
C HIS A 27 -1.05 5.55 0.88
N ALA A 28 -0.45 4.47 0.37
CA ALA A 28 0.05 4.41 -1.00
C ALA A 28 -1.05 4.69 -2.05
N CYS A 29 -2.25 4.10 -1.90
CA CYS A 29 -3.39 4.37 -2.77
C CYS A 29 -3.82 5.83 -2.70
N SER A 30 -3.85 6.43 -1.51
CA SER A 30 -4.18 7.84 -1.35
C SER A 30 -3.18 8.73 -2.07
N LEU A 31 -1.87 8.48 -1.92
CA LEU A 31 -0.84 9.24 -2.63
C LEU A 31 -0.98 9.08 -4.16
N LEU A 32 -1.18 7.87 -4.66
CA LEU A 32 -1.33 7.62 -6.09
C LEU A 32 -2.59 8.25 -6.71
N SER A 33 -3.66 8.43 -5.93
CA SER A 33 -4.93 8.99 -6.40
C SER A 33 -5.05 10.50 -6.19
N TYR A 34 -4.47 11.04 -5.12
CA TYR A 34 -4.63 12.44 -4.73
C TYR A 34 -3.40 13.31 -5.01
N THR A 35 -2.29 12.72 -5.43
CA THR A 35 -1.05 13.44 -5.72
C THR A 35 -0.50 13.03 -7.08
N ASP A 36 0.33 13.90 -7.66
CA ASP A 36 1.06 13.58 -8.89
C ASP A 36 2.37 12.80 -8.65
N MET A 37 2.61 12.37 -7.41
CA MET A 37 3.80 11.64 -7.01
C MET A 37 4.03 10.43 -7.90
N THR A 38 5.27 10.29 -8.33
CA THR A 38 5.72 9.12 -9.07
C THR A 38 5.69 7.89 -8.14
N VAL A 39 5.62 6.70 -8.74
CA VAL A 39 5.69 5.44 -7.98
C VAL A 39 6.97 5.36 -7.13
N SER A 40 8.04 6.03 -7.56
CA SER A 40 9.29 6.16 -6.78
C SER A 40 9.13 6.99 -5.52
N GLU A 41 8.50 8.16 -5.63
CA GLU A 41 8.27 9.05 -4.48
C GLU A 41 7.31 8.39 -3.48
N VAL A 42 6.26 7.73 -3.97
CA VAL A 42 5.33 6.98 -3.12
C VAL A 42 6.06 5.82 -2.42
N SER A 43 6.99 5.14 -3.10
CA SER A 43 7.77 4.08 -2.46
C SER A 43 8.69 4.60 -1.35
N ASP A 44 9.32 5.76 -1.56
CA ASP A 44 10.18 6.41 -0.57
C ASP A 44 9.37 6.86 0.65
N ASP A 45 8.22 7.52 0.42
CA ASP A 45 7.32 8.01 1.47
C ASP A 45 6.73 6.89 2.33
N THR A 46 6.43 5.74 1.70
CA THR A 46 5.90 4.56 2.39
C THR A 46 6.96 3.69 3.08
N GLY A 47 8.24 4.09 3.03
CA GLY A 47 9.33 3.43 3.73
C GLY A 47 10.02 2.31 2.94
N PHE A 48 9.83 2.23 1.63
CA PHE A 48 10.58 1.30 0.77
C PHE A 48 11.79 1.98 0.14
N PHE A 49 12.94 1.34 0.30
CA PHE A 49 14.17 1.71 -0.42
C PHE A 49 14.13 1.39 -1.92
N SER A 50 13.10 0.69 -2.40
CA SER A 50 13.03 0.22 -3.77
C SER A 50 11.61 0.07 -4.27
N ILE A 51 11.35 0.69 -5.43
CA ILE A 51 10.10 0.59 -6.21
C ILE A 51 9.68 -0.86 -6.44
N HIS A 52 10.64 -1.76 -6.68
CA HIS A 52 10.37 -3.17 -6.94
C HIS A 52 9.71 -3.87 -5.75
N SER A 53 10.23 -3.63 -4.54
CA SER A 53 9.69 -4.17 -3.29
C SER A 53 8.30 -3.60 -3.02
N PHE A 54 8.16 -2.28 -3.16
CA PHE A 54 6.89 -1.59 -3.05
C PHE A 54 5.85 -2.13 -4.03
N SER A 55 6.19 -2.25 -5.33
CA SER A 55 5.27 -2.71 -6.36
C SER A 55 4.84 -4.16 -6.15
N ARG A 56 5.71 -5.01 -5.61
CA ARG A 56 5.36 -6.38 -5.23
C ARG A 56 4.38 -6.37 -4.06
N ALA A 57 4.70 -5.67 -2.98
CA ALA A 57 3.84 -5.58 -1.79
C ALA A 57 2.48 -4.97 -2.11
N PHE A 58 2.46 -3.87 -2.86
CA PHE A 58 1.25 -3.21 -3.35
C PHE A 58 0.43 -4.15 -4.25
N GLY A 59 1.09 -4.85 -5.19
CA GLY A 59 0.42 -5.80 -6.07
C GLY A 59 -0.17 -7.02 -5.35
N GLN A 60 0.51 -7.52 -4.32
CA GLN A 60 -0.04 -8.58 -3.46
C GLN A 60 -1.28 -8.09 -2.70
N ALA A 61 -1.31 -6.81 -2.32
CA ALA A 61 -2.41 -6.25 -1.56
C ALA A 61 -3.61 -5.82 -2.40
N MET A 62 -3.37 -5.10 -3.50
CA MET A 62 -4.40 -4.53 -4.38
C MET A 62 -4.76 -5.44 -5.56
N GLY A 63 -3.99 -6.51 -5.80
CA GLY A 63 -4.15 -7.38 -6.97
C GLY A 63 -3.66 -6.75 -8.30
N MET A 64 -3.15 -5.53 -8.27
CA MET A 64 -2.65 -4.81 -9.45
C MET A 64 -1.44 -3.94 -9.11
N SER A 65 -0.61 -3.63 -10.11
CA SER A 65 0.58 -2.80 -9.90
C SER A 65 0.20 -1.33 -9.61
N PRO A 66 0.96 -0.60 -8.79
CA PRO A 66 0.69 0.81 -8.48
C PRO A 66 0.64 1.71 -9.73
N ARG A 67 1.45 1.40 -10.75
CA ARG A 67 1.41 2.08 -12.05
C ARG A 67 0.09 1.84 -12.81
N ALA A 68 -0.45 0.62 -12.73
CA ALA A 68 -1.74 0.29 -13.34
C ALA A 68 -2.88 0.98 -12.58
N TYR A 69 -2.78 1.04 -11.25
CA TYR A 69 -3.72 1.77 -10.39
C TYR A 69 -3.80 3.26 -10.76
N ARG A 70 -2.64 3.94 -10.94
CA ARG A 70 -2.60 5.35 -11.39
C ARG A 70 -3.16 5.58 -12.80
N GLY A 71 -2.89 4.67 -13.73
CA GLY A 71 -3.30 4.81 -15.13
C GLY A 71 -4.77 4.45 -15.42
N SER A 72 -5.53 4.09 -14.40
CA SER A 72 -6.94 3.70 -14.52
C SER A 72 -7.91 4.84 -14.16
N GLY A 73 -7.38 6.03 -13.83
CA GLY A 73 -8.13 7.27 -13.58
C GLY A 73 -8.25 8.16 -14.80
#